data_AF-A0A972B6C5-F1
#
_entry.id   AF-A0A972B6C5-F1
#
_cell.length_a   1.000
_cell.length_b   1.000
_cell.length_c   1.000
_cell.angle_alpha   90.00
_cell.angle_beta   90.00
_cell.angle_gamma   90.00
#
_symmetry.space_group_name_H-M   'P 1'
#
loop_
_entity.id
_entity.type
_entity.pdbx_description
1 polymer ?
#
loop_
_entity_poly.entity_id
_entity_poly.type
_entity_poly.pdbx_seq_one_letter_code
_entity_poly.pdbx_strand_id
1 'polypeptide(L)' 'MKIYKGYTAELPGRLKERSSDANKEITESVKSIIDEVRQKGDEAIFELTKRFDGVTLKNPEVEKCLIENALNTIE' A
#
# COMPACT_ATOMS: atom_id res chain seq x y z
N MET A 1 -4.18 -22.91 -9.32
CA MET A 1 -3.47 -24.17 -9.02
C MET A 1 -2.91 -24.73 -10.33
N LYS A 2 -1.58 -24.82 -10.47
CA LYS A 2 -0.94 -25.39 -11.67
C LYS A 2 -0.64 -26.87 -11.39
N ILE A 3 -1.16 -27.78 -12.23
CA ILE A 3 -0.88 -29.22 -12.13
C ILE A 3 0.19 -29.56 -13.18
N TYR A 4 1.34 -30.05 -12.73
CA TYR A 4 2.43 -30.47 -13.61
C TYR A 4 2.39 -32.00 -13.79
N LYS A 5 2.44 -32.49 -15.03
CA LYS A 5 2.50 -33.93 -15.35
C LYS A 5 3.93 -34.31 -15.76
N GLY A 6 4.55 -35.23 -15.02
CA GLY A 6 5.88 -35.77 -15.32
C GLY A 6 7.05 -34.97 -14.73
N TYR A 7 8.22 -35.61 -14.61
CA TYR A 7 9.46 -35.00 -14.12
C TYR A 7 10.37 -34.61 -15.30
N THR A 8 10.61 -33.31 -15.46
CA THR A 8 11.63 -32.78 -16.39
C THR A 8 12.77 -32.16 -15.58
N ALA A 9 13.99 -32.11 -16.14
CA ALA A 9 15.16 -31.54 -15.46
C ALA A 9 14.95 -30.05 -15.05
N GLU A 10 14.02 -29.36 -15.71
CA GLU A 10 13.67 -27.95 -15.47
C GLU A 10 12.60 -27.76 -14.38
N LEU A 11 11.86 -28.82 -14.03
CA LEU A 11 10.74 -28.76 -13.06
C LEU A 11 11.18 -28.26 -11.67
N PRO A 12 12.32 -28.70 -11.09
CA PRO A 12 12.77 -28.19 -9.79
C PRO A 12 13.06 -26.69 -9.79
N GLY A 13 13.48 -26.12 -10.93
CA GLY A 13 13.69 -24.67 -11.08
C GLY A 13 12.38 -23.90 -11.06
N ARG A 14 11.38 -24.37 -11.81
CA ARG A 14 10.06 -23.74 -11.93
C ARG A 14 9.22 -23.80 -10.65
N LEU A 15 9.40 -24.83 -9.82
CA LEU A 15 8.73 -24.93 -8.51
C LEU A 15 9.30 -23.96 -7.47
N LYS A 16 10.56 -23.53 -7.64
CA LYS A 16 11.23 -22.55 -6.78
C LYS A 16 10.98 -21.12 -7.23
N GLU A 17 10.46 -20.94 -8.44
CA GLU A 17 10.16 -19.64 -9.00
C GLU A 17 9.01 -18.98 -8.21
N ARG A 18 9.23 -17.75 -7.76
CA ARG A 18 8.20 -16.92 -7.16
C ARG A 18 7.53 -16.09 -8.25
N SER A 19 6.23 -15.84 -8.13
CA SER A 19 5.55 -14.90 -9.03
C SER A 19 6.19 -13.52 -8.88
N SER A 20 6.82 -13.04 -9.95
CA SER A 20 7.46 -11.72 -10.03
C SER A 20 6.55 -10.66 -10.67
N ASP A 21 5.29 -11.00 -10.95
CA ASP A 21 4.36 -10.12 -11.63
C ASP A 21 3.98 -8.93 -10.75
N ALA A 22 4.75 -7.84 -10.88
CA ALA A 22 4.28 -6.52 -10.52
C ALA A 22 3.14 -6.17 -11.48
N ASN A 23 1.91 -6.05 -10.95
CA ASN A 23 0.77 -5.66 -11.76
C ASN A 23 1.00 -4.23 -12.30
N LYS A 24 1.03 -4.10 -13.64
CA LYS A 24 1.27 -2.82 -14.32
C LYS A 24 0.26 -1.75 -13.92
N GLU A 25 -1.00 -2.13 -13.77
CA GLU A 25 -2.08 -1.22 -13.37
C GLU A 25 -1.84 -0.64 -11.96
N ILE A 26 -1.38 -1.47 -11.03
CA ILE A 26 -1.02 -1.03 -9.67
C ILE A 26 0.18 -0.08 -9.75
N THR A 27 1.17 -0.41 -10.57
CA THR A 27 2.38 0.40 -10.73
C THR A 27 2.04 1.79 -11.29
N GLU A 28 1.17 1.84 -12.30
CA GLU A 28 0.69 3.10 -12.89
C GLU A 28 -0.14 3.91 -11.89
N SER A 29 -1.02 3.25 -11.13
CA SER A 29 -1.81 3.92 -10.08
C SER A 29 -0.93 4.53 -8.99
N VAL A 30 0.06 3.77 -8.48
CA VAL A 30 1.00 4.27 -7.45
C VAL A 30 1.83 5.44 -8.00
N LYS A 31 2.28 5.35 -9.25
CA LYS A 31 3.03 6.44 -9.90
C LYS A 31 2.19 7.72 -9.95
N SER A 32 0.91 7.62 -10.33
CA SER A 32 0.00 8.76 -10.34
C SER A 32 -0.17 9.40 -8.96
N ILE A 33 -0.28 8.59 -7.89
CA ILE A 33 -0.38 9.09 -6.52
C ILE A 33 0.89 9.86 -6.13
N ILE A 34 2.07 9.30 -6.41
CA ILE A 34 3.35 9.95 -6.11
C ILE A 34 3.47 11.28 -6.85
N ASP A 35 3.11 11.30 -8.14
CA ASP A 35 3.19 12.52 -8.95
C ASP A 35 2.19 13.59 -8.50
N GLU A 36 1.02 13.19 -8.01
CA GLU A 36 0.03 14.10 -7.42
C GLU A 36 0.52 14.72 -6.11
N VAL A 37 1.08 13.91 -5.20
CA VAL A 37 1.66 14.41 -3.93
C VAL A 37 2.86 15.32 -4.19
N ARG A 38 3.70 15.03 -5.19
CA ARG A 38 4.81 15.92 -5.58
C ARG A 38 4.33 17.30 -6.07
N GLN A 39 3.19 17.35 -6.75
CA GLN A 39 2.66 18.58 -7.34
C GLN A 39 1.87 19.43 -6.33
N LYS A 40 1.06 18.79 -5.49
CA LYS A 40 0.11 19.48 -4.59
C LYS A 40 0.50 19.43 -3.11
N GLY A 41 1.49 18.63 -2.73
CA GLY A 41 1.92 18.48 -1.33
C GLY A 41 0.79 17.95 -0.43
N ASP A 42 0.60 18.61 0.72
CA ASP A 42 -0.36 18.19 1.75
C ASP A 42 -1.83 18.22 1.27
N GLU A 43 -2.17 19.08 0.30
CA GLU A 43 -3.51 19.11 -0.28
C GLU A 43 -3.87 17.74 -0.89
N ALA A 44 -2.95 17.12 -1.62
CA ALA A 44 -3.16 15.77 -2.16
C ALA A 44 -3.34 14.75 -1.03
N ILE A 45 -2.61 14.86 0.07
CA ILE A 45 -2.74 13.95 1.21
C ILE A 45 -4.15 14.02 1.81
N PHE A 46 -4.70 15.22 1.98
CA PHE A 46 -6.08 15.39 2.46
C PHE A 46 -7.11 14.84 1.47
N GLU A 47 -6.95 15.09 0.17
CA GLU A 47 -7.83 14.56 -0.88
C GLU A 47 -7.82 13.02 -0.92
N LEU A 48 -6.62 12.43 -0.87
CA LEU A 48 -6.43 10.97 -0.89
C LEU A 48 -6.97 10.32 0.39
N THR A 49 -6.73 10.90 1.56
CA THR A 49 -7.29 10.43 2.85
C THR A 49 -8.81 10.42 2.79
N LYS A 50 -9.42 11.50 2.29
CA LYS A 50 -10.88 11.56 2.12
C LYS A 50 -11.40 10.49 1.17
N ARG A 51 -10.67 10.21 0.08
CA ARG A 51 -11.06 9.24 -0.94
C ARG A 51 -10.95 7.79 -0.45
N PHE A 52 -9.85 7.43 0.20
CA PHE A 52 -9.56 6.04 0.56
C PHE A 52 -10.04 5.67 1.96
N ASP A 53 -9.93 6.59 2.93
CA ASP A 53 -10.28 6.33 4.33
C ASP A 53 -11.67 6.88 4.69
N GLY A 54 -12.26 7.72 3.82
CA GLY A 54 -13.59 8.27 4.01
C GLY A 54 -13.69 9.37 5.08
N VAL A 55 -12.55 9.85 5.59
CA VAL A 55 -12.49 10.88 6.64
C VAL A 55 -11.91 12.19 6.11
N THR A 56 -12.39 13.32 6.64
CA THR A 56 -11.84 14.64 6.31
C THR A 56 -11.01 15.13 7.49
N LEU A 57 -9.69 15.18 7.33
CA LEU A 57 -8.77 15.68 8.34
C LEU A 57 -8.53 17.18 8.17
N LYS A 58 -8.21 17.86 9.28
CA LYS A 58 -7.76 19.26 9.29
C LYS A 58 -6.25 19.40 9.48
N ASN A 59 -5.63 18.42 10.13
CA ASN A 59 -4.22 18.32 10.39
C ASN A 59 -3.82 16.84 10.13
N PRO A 60 -2.75 16.55 9.36
CA PRO A 60 -2.25 15.19 9.22
C PRO A 60 -1.54 14.70 10.49
N GLU A 61 -1.08 15.61 11.35
CA GLU A 61 -0.39 15.28 12.59
C GLU A 61 -1.37 14.88 13.70
N VAL A 62 -0.98 13.88 14.49
CA VAL A 62 -1.74 13.43 15.66
C VAL A 62 -1.38 14.33 16.84
N GLU A 63 -2.40 14.93 17.46
CA GLU A 63 -2.23 15.78 18.63
C GLU A 63 -1.64 15.00 19.82
N LYS A 64 -0.71 15.62 20.55
CA LYS A 64 -0.02 15.00 21.69
C LYS A 64 -0.98 14.44 22.75
N CYS A 65 -2.05 15.16 23.04
CA CYS A 65 -3.05 14.71 24.04
C CYS A 65 -3.75 13.41 23.63
N LEU A 66 -3.93 13.16 22.32
CA LEU A 66 -4.52 11.91 21.83
C LEU A 66 -3.59 10.74 22.07
N ILE A 67 -2.28 10.95 21.94
CA ILE A 67 -1.26 9.94 22.24
C ILE A 67 -1.29 9.57 23.73
N GLU A 68 -1.34 10.58 24.61
CA GLU A 68 -1.45 10.38 26.06
C GLU A 68 -2.75 9.65 26.45
N ASN A 69 -3.88 10.00 25.83
CA ASN A 69 -5.17 9.32 26.05
C ASN A 69 -5.15 7.85 25.57
N ALA A 70 -4.52 7.58 24.43
CA ALA A 70 -4.40 6.22 23.91
C ALA A 70 -3.58 5.33 24.86
N LEU A 71 -2.51 5.86 25.48
CA LEU A 71 -1.72 5.14 26.48
C LEU A 71 -2.56 4.75 27.70
N ASN A 72 -3.31 5.69 28.25
CA ASN A 72 -4.18 5.47 29.42
C ASN A 72 -5.32 4.46 29.15
N THR A 73 -5.61 4.13 27.89
CA THR A 73 -6.66 3.14 27.53
C THR A 73 -6.12 1.71 27.55
N ILE A 74 -4.79 1.54 27.57
CA ILE A 74 -4.11 0.23 27.55
C ILE A 74 -3.71 -0.21 28.97
N GLU A 75 -3.53 0.74 29.90
CA GLU A 75 -3.27 0.50 31.33
C GLU A 75 -4.54 0.15 32.12
#